data_AF-A0AA41K6T5-F1
#
_entry.id   AF-A0AA41K6T5-F1
#
_cell.length_a   1.000
_cell.length_b   1.000
_cell.length_c   1.000
_cell.angle_alpha   90.00
_cell.angle_beta   90.00
_cell.angle_gamma   90.00
#
_symmetry.space_group_name_H-M   'P 1'
#
loop_
_entity.id
_entity.type
_entity.pdbx_description
1 polymer ?
#
loop_
_entity_poly.entity_id
_entity_poly.type
_entity_poly.pdbx_seq_one_letter_code
_entity_poly.pdbx_strand_id
1 'polypeptide(L)'
;MGYCGDCEHLTIRHNCKKYKKGLAYSSYISRSISTGAMHERCSECDKDYRIAELEEKIKHQWIPVAERMPEGREDVLVCTGDRWILVAWYGTNGQSWHITPTGITHDDIIAWMPLPAPYKEVERDEG
;
A
#
# COMPACT_ATOMS: atom_id res chain seq x y z
N MET A 1 42.13 1.64 35.03
CA MET A 1 40.93 2.01 34.24
C MET A 1 40.20 0.73 33.90
N GLY A 2 39.17 0.39 34.67
CA GLY A 2 38.44 -0.87 34.55
C GLY A 2 37.45 -0.82 33.38
N TYR A 3 37.50 -1.83 32.53
CA TYR A 3 36.45 -2.08 31.55
C TYR A 3 35.42 -2.99 32.23
N CYS A 4 34.17 -2.54 32.22
CA CYS A 4 33.02 -3.17 32.84
C CYS A 4 32.90 -4.64 32.41
N GLY A 5 33.09 -5.56 33.37
CA GLY A 5 32.49 -6.89 33.31
C GLY A 5 30.98 -6.72 33.43
N ASP A 6 30.23 -7.51 32.66
CA ASP A 6 28.79 -7.67 32.80
C ASP A 6 27.94 -6.43 32.50
N CYS A 7 27.98 -5.97 31.25
CA CYS A 7 26.97 -5.03 30.75
C CYS A 7 25.74 -5.81 30.26
N GLU A 8 24.74 -6.00 31.13
CA GLU A 8 23.41 -6.55 30.85
C GLU A 8 22.55 -5.67 29.91
N HIS A 9 23.16 -4.81 29.10
CA HIS A 9 22.51 -4.31 27.88
C HIS A 9 22.60 -5.38 26.79
N LEU A 10 21.98 -6.53 27.07
CA LEU A 10 21.59 -7.49 26.05
C LEU A 10 20.59 -6.77 25.14
N THR A 11 21.11 -6.03 24.16
CA THR A 11 20.35 -5.69 22.96
C THR A 11 19.92 -7.04 22.42
N ILE A 12 18.67 -7.43 22.63
CA ILE A 12 18.07 -8.60 21.99
C ILE A 12 18.49 -8.49 20.51
N ARG A 13 19.08 -9.53 19.92
CA ARG A 13 19.47 -9.45 18.51
C ARG A 13 18.35 -10.07 17.71
N HIS A 14 17.70 -9.29 16.84
CA HIS A 14 16.77 -9.86 15.87
C HIS A 14 17.56 -10.38 14.68
N ASN A 15 17.55 -11.70 14.46
CA ASN A 15 18.05 -12.30 13.24
C ASN A 15 16.93 -12.32 12.20
N CYS A 16 16.91 -11.30 11.34
CA CYS A 16 15.90 -11.19 10.30
C CYS A 16 16.13 -12.28 9.25
N LYS A 17 15.20 -13.22 9.14
CA LYS A 17 15.26 -14.28 8.11
C LYS A 17 15.14 -13.72 6.68
N LYS A 18 14.34 -12.66 6.49
CA LYS A 18 14.09 -12.03 5.17
C LYS A 18 15.36 -11.37 4.61
N TYR A 19 16.03 -10.53 5.41
CA TYR A 19 17.23 -9.81 4.97
C TYR A 19 18.54 -10.47 5.37
N LYS A 20 18.50 -11.58 6.11
CA LYS A 20 19.68 -12.29 6.66
C LYS A 20 20.61 -11.35 7.44
N LYS A 21 20.05 -10.39 8.18
CA LYS A 21 20.77 -9.39 8.98
C LYS A 21 20.48 -9.58 10.45
N GLY A 22 21.53 -9.51 11.28
CA GLY A 22 21.40 -9.36 12.73
C GLY A 22 21.23 -7.87 13.05
N LEU A 23 20.06 -7.48 13.54
CA LEU A 23 19.77 -6.09 13.91
C LEU A 23 19.72 -5.98 15.44
N ALA A 24 20.37 -4.94 15.96
CA ALA A 24 20.25 -4.54 17.37
C ALA A 24 18.99 -3.69 17.52
N TYR A 25 18.10 -4.03 18.46
CA TYR A 25 16.97 -3.14 18.78
C TYR A 25 17.53 -1.87 19.42
N SER A 26 17.09 -0.70 18.96
CA SER A 26 17.19 0.51 19.78
C SER A 26 16.00 0.51 20.74
N SER A 27 16.28 0.51 22.04
CA SER A 27 15.28 0.53 23.09
C SER A 27 14.58 1.89 23.15
N TYR A 28 13.61 2.14 22.27
CA TYR A 28 12.67 3.23 22.51
C TYR A 28 11.62 2.76 23.53
N ILE A 29 11.84 3.10 24.79
CA ILE A 29 10.88 2.90 25.88
C ILE A 29 9.73 3.90 25.67
N SER A 30 8.69 3.51 24.94
CA SER A 30 7.40 4.20 25.04
C SER A 30 6.70 3.71 26.31
N ARG A 31 6.62 4.58 27.31
CA ARG A 31 5.94 4.30 28.58
C ARG A 31 4.42 4.40 28.39
N SER A 32 3.76 3.31 28.02
CA SER A 32 2.33 3.11 28.33
C SER A 32 1.85 1.67 28.05
N ILE A 33 1.73 0.92 29.15
CA ILE A 33 0.66 -0.04 29.48
C ILE A 33 0.41 -1.21 28.50
N SER A 34 0.99 -2.36 28.87
CA SER A 34 0.47 -3.73 28.81
C SER A 34 -0.58 -4.10 27.75
N THR A 35 -0.11 -4.74 26.66
CA THR A 35 -0.51 -6.10 26.23
C THR A 35 0.47 -6.60 25.16
N GLY A 36 1.40 -7.46 25.55
CA GLY A 36 1.72 -8.72 24.86
C GLY A 36 2.10 -8.80 23.37
N ALA A 37 2.35 -7.73 22.61
CA ALA A 37 2.76 -7.89 21.19
C ALA A 37 3.63 -6.74 20.61
N MET A 38 4.41 -6.02 21.43
CA MET A 38 5.12 -4.81 20.97
C MET A 38 6.55 -5.01 20.44
N HIS A 39 6.94 -6.17 19.89
CA HIS A 39 8.34 -6.35 19.41
C HIS A 39 8.59 -7.36 18.27
N GLU A 40 7.71 -7.52 17.28
CA GLU A 40 7.94 -8.57 16.25
C GLU A 40 8.56 -8.14 14.90
N ARG A 41 8.70 -6.85 14.59
CA ARG A 41 9.32 -6.42 13.31
C ARG A 41 10.66 -5.73 13.49
N CYS A 42 11.69 -6.31 12.88
CA CYS A 42 12.99 -5.65 12.68
C CYS A 42 12.79 -4.32 11.93
N SER A 43 13.69 -3.34 12.12
CA SER A 43 13.56 -2.01 11.49
C SER A 43 13.36 -2.04 9.98
N GLU A 44 13.99 -2.98 9.29
CA GLU A 44 13.85 -3.15 7.84
C GLU A 44 12.50 -3.80 7.48
N CYS A 45 12.04 -4.79 8.25
CA CYS A 45 10.72 -5.39 8.05
C CYS A 45 9.59 -4.40 8.35
N ASP A 46 9.79 -3.50 9.32
CA ASP A 46 8.85 -2.44 9.66
C ASP A 46 8.78 -1.38 8.55
N LYS A 47 9.94 -0.97 8.00
CA LYS A 47 9.98 -0.11 6.80
C LYS A 47 9.23 -0.73 5.63
N ASP A 48 9.49 -2.00 5.31
CA ASP A 48 8.79 -2.68 4.22
C ASP A 48 7.29 -2.76 4.45
N TYR A 49 6.85 -3.01 5.68
CA TYR A 49 5.44 -3.00 6.01
C TYR A 49 4.80 -1.63 5.81
N ARG A 50 5.46 -0.56 6.29
CA ARG A 50 5.00 0.81 6.08
C ARG A 50 4.98 1.20 4.61
N ILE A 51 5.99 0.78 3.83
CA ILE A 51 6.02 0.99 2.37
C ILE A 51 4.83 0.29 1.72
N ALA A 52 4.60 -0.99 2.02
CA ALA A 52 3.47 -1.73 1.47
C ALA A 52 2.12 -1.10 1.85
N GLU A 53 1.96 -0.64 3.09
CA GLU A 53 0.75 0.08 3.53
C GLU A 53 0.55 1.39 2.77
N LEU A 54 1.63 2.16 2.55
CA LEU A 54 1.59 3.40 1.77
C LEU A 54 1.28 3.13 0.29
N GLU A 55 1.87 2.10 -0.31
CA GLU A 55 1.59 1.68 -1.68
C GLU A 55 0.12 1.28 -1.85
N GLU A 56 -0.44 0.50 -0.92
CA GLU A 56 -1.87 0.16 -0.92
C GLU A 56 -2.77 1.40 -0.77
N LYS A 57 -2.39 2.34 0.08
CA LYS A 57 -3.12 3.62 0.21
C LYS A 57 -3.04 4.48 -1.06
N ILE A 58 -1.93 4.45 -1.79
CA ILE A 58 -1.76 5.18 -3.05
C ILE A 58 -2.56 4.53 -4.18
N LYS A 59 -2.63 3.20 -4.23
CA LYS A 59 -3.43 2.47 -5.23
C LYS A 59 -4.91 2.85 -5.24
N HIS A 60 -5.45 3.31 -4.11
CA HIS A 60 -6.85 3.67 -3.98
C HIS A 60 -7.12 5.19 -4.02
N GLN A 61 -6.18 6.00 -4.51
CA GLN A 61 -6.35 7.44 -4.68
C GLN A 61 -6.67 7.81 -6.12
N TRP A 62 -7.46 8.88 -6.27
CA TRP A 62 -7.74 9.50 -7.57
C TRP A 62 -6.52 10.24 -8.08
N ILE A 63 -6.13 9.93 -9.30
CA ILE A 63 -5.01 10.52 -10.03
C ILE A 63 -5.60 11.42 -11.13
N PRO A 64 -5.34 12.74 -11.10
CA PRO A 64 -5.77 13.62 -12.18
C PRO A 64 -5.17 13.19 -13.52
N VAL A 65 -5.99 13.18 -14.58
CA VAL A 65 -5.55 12.88 -15.94
C VAL A 65 -4.42 13.81 -16.41
N ALA A 66 -4.45 15.07 -15.97
CA ALA A 66 -3.42 16.06 -16.24
C ALA A 66 -2.07 15.76 -15.55
N GLU A 67 -2.07 14.99 -14.47
CA GLU A 67 -0.85 14.59 -13.76
C GLU A 67 -0.22 13.36 -14.41
N ARG A 68 -1.03 12.33 -14.67
CA ARG A 68 -0.58 11.05 -15.21
C ARG A 68 -1.72 10.32 -15.90
N MET A 69 -1.44 9.68 -17.02
CA MET A 69 -2.37 8.76 -17.69
C MET A 69 -2.21 7.33 -17.15
N PRO A 70 -3.29 6.52 -17.14
CA PRO A 70 -3.17 5.09 -16.89
C PRO A 70 -2.36 4.40 -17.99
N GLU A 71 -1.91 3.19 -17.70
CA GLU A 71 -1.30 2.35 -18.73
C GLU A 71 -2.34 1.99 -19.79
N GLY A 72 -1.90 1.93 -21.05
CA GLY A 72 -2.81 1.68 -22.17
C GLY A 72 -3.44 0.29 -22.07
N ARG A 73 -4.76 0.20 -22.31
CA ARG A 73 -5.56 -1.04 -22.27
C ARG A 73 -5.76 -1.67 -20.89
N GLU A 74 -5.48 -0.93 -19.81
CA GLU A 74 -5.89 -1.33 -18.46
C GLU A 74 -7.26 -0.74 -18.13
N ASP A 75 -8.17 -1.58 -17.61
CA ASP A 75 -9.45 -1.11 -17.09
C ASP A 75 -9.23 -0.41 -15.75
N VAL A 76 -9.70 0.83 -15.65
CA VAL A 76 -9.60 1.69 -14.47
C VAL A 76 -10.94 2.29 -14.12
N LEU A 77 -11.10 2.73 -12.87
CA LEU A 77 -12.20 3.64 -12.53
C LEU A 77 -11.84 5.03 -13.04
N VAL A 78 -12.81 5.70 -13.65
CA VAL A 78 -12.69 7.09 -14.11
C VAL A 78 -13.75 7.95 -13.45
N CYS A 79 -13.41 9.22 -13.24
CA CYS A 79 -14.31 10.26 -12.77
C CYS A 79 -14.46 11.31 -13.87
N THR A 80 -15.69 11.55 -14.31
CA THR A 80 -16.00 12.57 -15.31
C THR A 80 -16.05 13.98 -14.69
N GLY A 81 -16.03 15.02 -15.52
CA GLY A 81 -16.26 16.40 -15.10
C GLY A 81 -17.57 16.56 -14.31
N ASP A 82 -18.60 15.82 -14.74
CA ASP A 82 -19.92 15.75 -14.10
C ASP A 82 -19.98 14.82 -12.88
N ARG A 83 -18.83 14.34 -12.40
CA ARG A 83 -18.66 13.50 -11.19
C ARG A 83 -19.27 12.10 -11.28
N TRP A 84 -19.48 11.59 -12.49
CA TRP A 84 -19.84 10.19 -12.71
C TRP A 84 -18.62 9.31 -12.52
N ILE A 85 -18.81 8.17 -11.85
CA ILE A 85 -17.78 7.14 -11.68
C ILE A 85 -18.12 5.97 -12.60
N LEU A 86 -17.21 5.66 -13.52
CA LEU A 86 -17.39 4.65 -14.57
C LEU A 86 -16.15 3.76 -14.65
N VAL A 87 -16.25 2.62 -15.34
CA VAL A 87 -15.09 1.80 -15.74
C VAL A 87 -14.73 2.13 -17.18
N ALA A 88 -13.46 2.44 -17.43
CA ALA A 88 -12.97 2.75 -18.76
C ALA A 88 -11.50 2.34 -18.93
N TRP A 89 -11.03 2.25 -20.17
CA TRP A 89 -9.62 2.08 -20.49
C TRP A 89 -9.17 3.14 -21.49
N TYR A 90 -7.88 3.47 -21.45
CA TYR A 90 -7.29 4.45 -22.37
C TYR A 90 -6.61 3.76 -23.56
N GLY A 91 -7.06 4.10 -24.78
CA GLY A 91 -6.52 3.58 -26.02
C GLY A 91 -5.36 4.43 -26.54
N THR A 92 -4.13 3.93 -26.46
CA THR A 92 -2.93 4.65 -26.90
C THR A 92 -2.84 4.85 -28.41
N ASN A 93 -3.42 3.94 -29.21
CA ASN A 93 -3.42 4.01 -30.68
C ASN A 93 -4.37 5.08 -31.24
N GLY A 94 -5.32 5.56 -30.43
CA GLY A 94 -6.32 6.56 -30.82
C GLY A 94 -6.50 7.69 -29.80
N GLN A 95 -5.61 7.76 -28.81
CA GLN A 95 -5.59 8.74 -27.71
C GLN A 95 -6.99 9.07 -27.15
N SER A 96 -7.80 8.05 -26.91
CA SER A 96 -9.20 8.19 -26.50
C SER A 96 -9.57 7.23 -25.39
N TRP A 97 -10.56 7.64 -24.60
CA TRP A 97 -11.15 6.81 -23.56
C TRP A 97 -12.28 5.95 -24.11
N HIS A 98 -12.37 4.72 -23.64
CA HIS A 98 -13.42 3.79 -24.00
C HIS A 98 -14.13 3.31 -22.73
N ILE A 99 -15.42 3.62 -22.59
CA ILE A 99 -16.22 3.21 -21.43
C ILE A 99 -16.73 1.78 -21.61
N THR A 100 -16.50 0.94 -20.60
CA THR A 100 -17.00 -0.46 -20.56
C THR A 100 -18.36 -0.49 -19.85
N PRO A 101 -19.38 -1.23 -20.34
CA PRO A 101 -19.41 -2.11 -21.51
C PRO A 101 -19.96 -1.46 -22.80
N THR A 102 -20.31 -0.18 -22.79
CA THR A 102 -21.06 0.45 -23.90
C THR A 102 -20.19 0.87 -25.08
N GLY A 103 -18.86 0.91 -24.94
CA GLY A 103 -17.94 1.30 -26.01
C GLY A 103 -18.04 2.78 -26.41
N ILE A 104 -18.71 3.60 -25.60
CA ILE A 104 -18.88 5.04 -25.84
C ILE A 104 -17.57 5.76 -25.48
N THR A 105 -17.15 6.70 -26.32
CA THR A 105 -15.99 7.57 -26.08
C THR A 105 -16.41 8.79 -25.27
N HIS A 106 -15.59 9.19 -24.30
CA HIS A 106 -15.85 10.35 -23.45
C HIS A 106 -14.58 11.19 -23.29
N ASP A 107 -14.71 12.51 -23.50
CA ASP A 107 -13.56 13.43 -23.49
C ASP A 107 -13.48 14.27 -22.22
N ASP A 108 -14.42 14.11 -21.29
CA ASP A 108 -14.53 14.92 -20.06
C ASP A 108 -13.92 14.23 -18.81
N ILE A 109 -13.16 13.15 -18.99
CA ILE A 109 -12.57 12.40 -17.87
C ILE A 109 -11.47 13.23 -17.22
N ILE A 110 -11.65 13.53 -15.93
CA ILE A 110 -10.75 14.43 -15.18
C ILE A 110 -9.78 13.69 -14.25
N ALA A 111 -10.14 12.49 -13.81
CA ALA A 111 -9.31 11.68 -12.91
C ALA A 111 -9.58 10.19 -13.09
N TRP A 112 -8.62 9.36 -12.69
CA TRP A 112 -8.73 7.90 -12.71
C TRP A 112 -8.10 7.27 -11.46
N MET A 113 -8.44 6.01 -11.20
CA MET A 113 -7.75 5.19 -10.21
C MET A 113 -7.80 3.70 -10.59
N PRO A 114 -6.82 2.88 -10.17
CA PRO A 114 -6.87 1.43 -10.34
C PRO A 114 -8.17 0.82 -9.80
N LEU A 115 -8.62 -0.27 -10.43
CA LEU A 115 -9.76 -1.05 -9.92
C LEU A 115 -9.44 -1.59 -8.51
N PRO A 116 -10.43 -1.59 -7.59
CA PRO A 116 -10.25 -2.23 -6.30
C PRO A 116 -10.08 -3.74 -6.47
N ALA A 117 -9.47 -4.39 -5.47
CA ALA A 117 -9.45 -5.84 -5.42
C ALA A 117 -10.90 -6.40 -5.47
N PRO A 118 -11.12 -7.54 -6.14
CA PRO A 118 -12.43 -8.18 -6.16
C PRO A 118 -12.96 -8.42 -4.75
N TYR A 119 -14.26 -8.29 -4.58
CA TYR A 119 -14.93 -8.61 -3.32
C TYR A 119 -14.63 -10.06 -2.91
N LYS A 120 -14.32 -10.26 -1.63
CA LYS A 120 -14.11 -11.58 -1.02
C LYS A 120 -15.15 -11.76 0.08
N GLU A 121 -15.98 -12.79 -0.04
CA GLU A 121 -16.91 -13.19 1.00
C GLU A 121 -16.13 -13.68 2.23
N VAL A 122 -16.48 -13.15 3.40
CA VAL A 122 -15.98 -13.67 4.67
C VAL A 122 -16.96 -14.75 5.10
N GLU A 123 -16.54 -16.02 5.03
CA GLU A 123 -17.31 -17.12 5.61
C GLU A 123 -17.57 -16.78 7.08
N ARG A 124 -18.83 -16.55 7.43
CA ARG A 124 -19.22 -16.43 8.84
C ARG A 124 -19.25 -17.84 9.38
N ASP A 125 -18.28 -18.19 10.21
CA ASP A 125 -18.35 -19.38 11.04
C ASP A 125 -19.59 -19.25 11.95
N GLU A 126 -20.69 -19.88 11.55
CA GLU A 126 -21.85 -20.12 12.42
C GLU A 126 -21.45 -21.23 13.40
N GLY A 127 -20.95 -20.81 14.57
CA GLY A 127 -20.70 -21.68 15.72
C GLY A 127 -21.97 -22.08 16.46
#